data_AF-A0A536LU55-F1
#
_entry.id   AF-A0A536LU55-F1
#
_cell.length_a   1.000
_cell.length_b   1.000
_cell.length_c   1.000
_cell.angle_alpha   90.00
_cell.angle_beta   90.00
_cell.angle_gamma   90.00
#
_symmetry.space_group_name_H-M   'P 1'
#
loop_
_entity.id
_entity.type
_entity.pdbx_description
1 polymer ?
#
loop_
_entity_poly.entity_id
_entity_poly.type
_entity_poly.pdbx_seq_one_letter_code
_entity_poly.pdbx_strand_id
1 'polypeptide(L)'
;MRRYKTWGGLVALFIAGLLVASCGRGAGKIDEGTADTTEHIGSQQTADIPEIEIPAAWAYGDAQDLATLTASADAVFRGRVVALKGQHAAIPQSGAQTGAPAPRWADFPVSQFELHVEKVVFGPLSPGSTTTFEQVGGVQNRPDGTQVRLVLEKDELVEPGDQYLFFAKIREDGVLEAAPFARMKVSGDGRLSAGKGWAHLNALEQLSRMSVENAEGEISAAAGH
;
A
#
# COMPACT_ATOMS: atom_id res chain seq x y z
N MET A 1 -32.51 -37.16 29.85
CA MET A 1 -32.14 -37.74 28.55
C MET A 1 -30.62 -37.74 28.44
N ARG A 2 -29.98 -38.91 28.63
CA ARG A 2 -28.54 -39.11 28.43
C ARG A 2 -28.37 -40.31 27.50
N ARG A 3 -27.64 -40.13 26.40
CA ARG A 3 -27.08 -41.22 25.59
C ARG A 3 -25.62 -40.89 25.34
N TYR A 4 -24.74 -41.58 26.07
CA TYR A 4 -23.35 -41.78 25.71
C TYR A 4 -23.31 -42.90 24.67
N LYS A 5 -22.53 -42.73 23.59
CA LYS A 5 -22.16 -43.84 22.70
C LYS A 5 -20.76 -43.61 22.10
N THR A 6 -19.85 -44.52 22.47
CA THR A 6 -18.67 -45.08 21.73
C THR A 6 -17.58 -44.10 21.28
N TRP A 7 -16.35 -44.06 21.79
CA TRP A 7 -15.24 -45.05 21.92
C TRP A 7 -14.78 -45.72 20.59
N GLY A 8 -13.48 -45.57 20.31
CA GLY A 8 -12.70 -46.21 19.24
C GLY A 8 -12.17 -45.18 18.25
N GLY A 9 -10.92 -44.70 18.25
CA GLY A 9 -9.65 -45.32 18.65
C GLY A 9 -8.99 -45.92 17.40
N LEU A 10 -8.03 -45.22 16.80
CA LEU A 10 -6.84 -45.82 16.16
C LEU A 10 -5.88 -44.74 15.63
N VAL A 11 -4.72 -44.70 16.28
CA VAL A 11 -3.46 -44.15 15.78
C VAL A 11 -2.96 -45.08 14.67
N ALA A 12 -2.55 -44.52 13.53
CA ALA A 12 -1.69 -45.22 12.58
C ALA A 12 -0.66 -44.24 12.00
N LEU A 13 0.51 -44.24 12.62
CA LEU A 13 1.76 -43.72 12.09
C LEU A 13 2.43 -44.90 11.38
N PHE A 14 2.68 -44.83 10.08
CA PHE A 14 3.72 -45.65 9.44
C PHE A 14 4.35 -44.89 8.27
N ILE A 15 5.64 -44.61 8.47
CA ILE A 15 6.64 -44.12 7.54
C ILE A 15 7.15 -45.31 6.73
N ALA A 16 7.32 -45.16 5.40
CA ALA A 16 8.48 -45.61 4.62
C ALA A 16 8.13 -45.77 3.14
N GLY A 17 8.86 -45.05 2.29
CA GLY A 17 8.93 -45.26 0.85
C GLY A 17 10.23 -44.69 0.32
N LEU A 18 11.31 -45.45 0.44
CA LEU A 18 12.62 -45.16 -0.15
C LEU A 18 12.56 -45.22 -1.69
N LEU A 19 13.21 -44.22 -2.31
CA LEU A 19 14.06 -44.20 -3.53
C LEU A 19 14.35 -45.57 -4.21
N VAL A 20 14.50 -45.73 -5.54
CA VAL A 20 15.44 -45.10 -6.50
C VAL A 20 15.08 -45.54 -7.95
N ALA A 21 15.28 -44.67 -8.95
CA ALA A 21 15.90 -44.97 -10.28
C ALA A 21 15.92 -43.68 -11.14
N SER A 22 16.91 -42.80 -11.02
CA SER A 22 18.18 -42.76 -11.78
C SER A 22 18.08 -43.07 -13.28
N CYS A 23 18.30 -42.06 -14.13
CA CYS A 23 19.10 -42.15 -15.35
C CYS A 23 19.41 -40.73 -15.86
N GLY A 24 20.65 -40.27 -15.63
CA GLY A 24 21.12 -38.96 -16.05
C GLY A 24 22.57 -38.76 -15.64
N ARG A 25 23.46 -39.35 -16.44
CA ARG A 25 24.91 -39.45 -16.24
C ARG A 25 25.58 -38.08 -16.46
N GLY A 26 26.25 -37.56 -15.43
CA GLY A 26 27.15 -36.41 -15.54
C GLY A 26 28.06 -36.36 -14.32
N ALA A 27 29.31 -36.78 -14.50
CA ALA A 27 30.33 -36.78 -13.46
C ALA A 27 30.94 -35.38 -13.31
N GLY A 28 31.01 -34.87 -12.07
CA GLY A 28 31.73 -33.66 -11.71
C GLY A 28 31.68 -33.46 -10.19
N LYS A 29 32.84 -33.31 -9.56
CA LYS A 29 33.10 -33.41 -8.12
C LYS A 29 32.29 -32.44 -7.24
N ILE A 30 32.00 -32.91 -6.03
CA ILE A 30 31.47 -32.17 -4.88
C ILE A 30 32.66 -31.46 -4.22
N ASP A 31 32.59 -30.14 -4.06
CA ASP A 31 33.29 -29.41 -3.00
C ASP A 31 32.24 -28.72 -2.13
N GLU A 32 32.48 -28.82 -0.82
CA GLU A 32 31.61 -28.40 0.27
C GLU A 32 31.37 -26.89 0.29
N GLY A 33 30.11 -26.51 0.45
CA GLY A 33 29.70 -25.13 0.65
C GLY A 33 28.19 -25.08 0.88
N THR A 34 27.80 -25.20 2.14
CA THR A 34 26.42 -25.06 2.60
C THR A 34 25.87 -23.70 2.17
N ALA A 35 25.13 -23.67 1.07
CA ALA A 35 24.34 -22.52 0.63
C ALA A 35 22.88 -22.77 1.03
N ASP A 36 22.53 -22.13 2.14
CA ASP A 36 21.18 -21.85 2.62
C ASP A 36 20.27 -21.45 1.45
N THR A 37 19.35 -22.33 1.07
CA THR A 37 18.32 -22.03 0.06
C THR A 37 17.15 -21.35 0.77
N THR A 38 17.41 -20.17 1.33
CA THR A 38 16.36 -19.20 1.57
C THR A 38 16.03 -18.61 0.20
N GLU A 39 14.95 -19.08 -0.43
CA GLU A 39 14.32 -18.36 -1.54
C GLU A 39 13.88 -17.00 -1.01
N HIS A 40 14.79 -16.03 -1.10
CA HIS A 40 14.45 -14.63 -1.17
C HIS A 40 13.54 -14.49 -2.39
N ILE A 41 12.25 -14.29 -2.15
CA ILE A 41 11.42 -13.48 -3.06
C ILE A 41 11.96 -12.06 -2.93
N GLY A 42 13.19 -11.86 -3.41
CA GLY A 42 13.76 -10.57 -3.70
C GLY A 42 12.95 -10.00 -4.85
N SER A 43 12.65 -8.70 -4.73
CA SER A 43 12.00 -7.88 -5.72
C SER A 43 12.19 -8.42 -7.14
N GLN A 44 11.08 -8.77 -7.79
CA GLN A 44 11.06 -8.68 -9.25
C GLN A 44 11.31 -7.21 -9.56
N GLN A 45 12.58 -6.87 -9.76
CA GLN A 45 13.01 -5.67 -10.45
C GLN A 45 12.47 -5.81 -11.87
N THR A 46 11.22 -5.40 -12.07
CA THR A 46 10.58 -5.30 -13.38
C THR A 46 11.47 -4.42 -14.24
N ALA A 47 11.93 -4.97 -15.35
CA ALA A 47 12.63 -4.26 -16.41
C ALA A 47 12.01 -2.88 -16.64
N ASP A 48 12.86 -1.87 -16.89
CA ASP A 48 12.57 -0.43 -17.02
C ASP A 48 11.24 -0.13 -17.75
N ILE A 49 10.12 -0.15 -17.01
CA ILE A 49 8.83 0.33 -17.52
C ILE A 49 8.93 1.85 -17.52
N PRO A 50 8.86 2.54 -18.67
CA PRO A 50 8.97 3.98 -18.71
C PRO A 50 7.81 4.64 -17.97
N GLU A 51 8.13 5.67 -17.18
CA GLU A 51 7.17 6.43 -16.40
C GLU A 51 6.62 7.61 -17.20
N ILE A 52 5.32 7.85 -17.05
CA ILE A 52 4.61 9.02 -17.57
C ILE A 52 3.94 9.71 -16.39
N GLU A 53 4.35 10.96 -16.16
CA GLU A 53 3.75 11.80 -15.12
C GLU A 53 2.44 12.43 -15.60
N ILE A 54 1.44 12.41 -14.72
CA ILE A 54 0.12 12.99 -14.92
C ILE A 54 -0.03 14.22 -14.03
N PRO A 55 -0.37 15.41 -14.55
CA PRO A 55 -0.49 16.63 -13.73
C PRO A 55 -1.43 16.47 -12.52
N ALA A 56 -0.93 16.82 -11.33
CA ALA A 56 -1.64 16.66 -10.05
C ALA A 56 -1.99 17.99 -9.37
N ALA A 57 -1.91 19.11 -10.09
CA ALA A 57 -2.05 20.44 -9.51
C ALA A 57 -3.43 20.79 -8.92
N TRP A 58 -4.44 19.95 -9.14
CA TRP A 58 -5.73 20.06 -8.47
C TRP A 58 -5.64 19.71 -6.97
N ALA A 59 -4.59 19.00 -6.54
CA ALA A 59 -4.47 18.48 -5.19
C ALA A 59 -3.95 19.54 -4.18
N TYR A 60 -3.34 20.65 -4.61
CA TYR A 60 -2.64 21.60 -3.72
C TYR A 60 -3.51 22.27 -2.62
N GLY A 61 -4.84 22.30 -2.76
CA GLY A 61 -5.72 23.08 -1.87
C GLY A 61 -5.71 22.67 -0.40
N ASP A 62 -5.48 21.39 -0.10
CA ASP A 62 -5.82 20.83 1.22
C ASP A 62 -4.62 20.74 2.20
N ALA A 63 -3.42 21.15 1.78
CA ALA A 63 -2.18 20.97 2.59
C ALA A 63 -1.52 22.28 3.06
N GLN A 64 -2.27 23.39 3.08
CA GLN A 64 -1.73 24.70 3.43
C GLN A 64 -1.19 24.76 4.88
N ASP A 65 -1.81 24.03 5.80
CA ASP A 65 -1.42 23.90 7.20
C ASP A 65 -1.93 22.56 7.78
N LEU A 66 -1.43 22.18 8.96
CA LEU A 66 -1.74 20.89 9.59
C LEU A 66 -3.22 20.74 9.94
N ALA A 67 -3.88 21.82 10.37
CA ALA A 67 -5.29 21.77 10.77
C ALA A 67 -6.18 21.54 9.55
N THR A 68 -5.91 22.25 8.45
CA THR A 68 -6.62 22.07 7.17
C THR A 68 -6.42 20.65 6.63
N LEU A 69 -5.17 20.15 6.62
CA LEU A 69 -4.86 18.79 6.18
C LEU A 69 -5.61 17.75 7.04
N THR A 70 -5.56 17.90 8.36
CA THR A 70 -6.22 17.01 9.31
C THR A 70 -7.75 17.03 9.12
N ALA A 71 -8.36 18.21 8.99
CA ALA A 71 -9.80 18.36 8.80
C ALA A 71 -10.28 17.83 7.44
N SER A 72 -9.40 17.77 6.44
CA SER A 72 -9.70 17.19 5.14
C SER A 72 -9.74 15.65 5.17
N ALA A 73 -9.23 14.98 6.19
CA ALA A 73 -9.23 13.52 6.27
C ALA A 73 -10.44 12.99 7.03
N ASP A 74 -10.98 11.84 6.61
CA ASP A 74 -12.00 11.11 7.37
C ASP A 74 -11.34 10.17 8.41
N ALA A 75 -10.09 9.78 8.15
CA ALA A 75 -9.25 9.07 9.09
C ALA A 75 -7.77 9.44 8.92
N VAL A 76 -7.05 9.51 10.04
CA VAL A 76 -5.58 9.55 10.05
C VAL A 76 -5.06 8.34 10.80
N PHE A 77 -4.16 7.60 10.16
CA PHE A 77 -3.65 6.35 10.71
C PHE A 77 -2.25 6.04 10.16
N ARG A 78 -1.50 5.29 10.95
CA ARG A 78 -0.26 4.67 10.53
C ARG A 78 -0.54 3.26 10.03
N GLY A 79 -0.12 2.97 8.81
CA GLY A 79 -0.37 1.68 8.18
C GLY A 79 0.84 1.20 7.39
N ARG A 80 0.92 -0.12 7.22
CA ARG A 80 1.91 -0.78 6.37
C ARG A 80 1.26 -1.29 5.11
N VAL A 81 1.89 -1.06 3.97
CA VAL A 81 1.48 -1.64 2.71
C VAL A 81 1.88 -3.11 2.73
N VAL A 82 0.90 -4.01 2.64
CA VAL A 82 1.14 -5.45 2.66
C VAL A 82 1.47 -5.93 1.25
N ALA A 83 0.66 -5.55 0.27
CA ALA A 83 0.81 -5.99 -1.12
C ALA A 83 0.04 -5.08 -2.09
N LEU A 84 0.51 -5.03 -3.34
CA LEU A 84 -0.31 -4.61 -4.48
C LEU A 84 -1.26 -5.77 -4.82
N LYS A 85 -2.57 -5.55 -4.72
CA LYS A 85 -3.62 -6.55 -5.01
C LYS A 85 -4.00 -6.62 -6.47
N GLY A 86 -3.83 -5.51 -7.18
CA GLY A 86 -4.17 -5.42 -8.59
C GLY A 86 -4.38 -3.98 -8.98
N GLN A 87 -5.06 -3.82 -10.11
CA GLN A 87 -5.43 -2.53 -10.65
C GLN A 87 -6.73 -2.66 -11.42
N HIS A 88 -7.48 -1.57 -11.51
CA HIS A 88 -8.66 -1.48 -12.37
C HIS A 88 -8.65 -0.16 -13.14
N ALA A 89 -9.47 -0.08 -14.18
CA ALA A 89 -9.77 1.21 -14.79
C ALA A 89 -10.50 2.08 -13.76
N ALA A 90 -10.22 3.39 -13.73
CA ALA A 90 -11.00 4.30 -12.91
C ALA A 90 -12.49 4.16 -13.24
N ILE A 91 -13.31 4.13 -12.18
CA ILE A 91 -14.76 4.08 -12.33
C ILE A 91 -15.19 5.49 -12.73
N PRO A 92 -15.90 5.67 -13.87
CA PRO A 92 -16.46 6.97 -14.20
C PRO A 92 -17.39 7.40 -13.05
N GLN A 93 -17.14 8.55 -12.43
CA GLN A 93 -18.03 9.06 -11.40
C GLN A 93 -19.41 9.33 -12.04
N SER A 94 -20.36 8.42 -11.81
CA SER A 94 -21.76 8.59 -12.20
C SER A 94 -22.40 9.63 -11.28
N GLY A 95 -22.15 10.90 -11.56
CA GLY A 95 -22.61 12.01 -10.74
C GLY A 95 -22.06 13.37 -11.15
N ALA A 96 -21.24 13.46 -12.20
CA ALA A 96 -20.75 14.74 -12.70
C ALA A 96 -21.93 15.66 -13.05
N GLN A 97 -22.11 16.69 -12.21
CA GLN A 97 -22.93 17.84 -12.56
C GLN A 97 -22.50 18.32 -13.94
N THR A 98 -23.45 18.35 -14.87
CA THR A 98 -23.28 18.89 -16.22
C THR A 98 -22.65 20.28 -16.15
N GLY A 99 -21.35 20.40 -16.45
CA GLY A 99 -20.66 21.68 -16.55
C GLY A 99 -19.20 21.69 -16.08
N ALA A 100 -18.78 20.77 -15.22
CA ALA A 100 -17.36 20.59 -14.88
C ALA A 100 -16.77 19.47 -15.74
N PRO A 101 -15.65 19.68 -16.44
CA PRO A 101 -14.96 18.56 -17.09
C PRO A 101 -14.63 17.53 -16.01
N ALA A 102 -15.09 16.29 -16.20
CA ALA A 102 -14.69 15.17 -15.35
C ALA A 102 -13.17 15.27 -15.18
N PRO A 103 -12.64 15.23 -13.96
CA PRO A 103 -11.22 15.42 -13.78
C PRO A 103 -10.50 14.30 -14.54
N ARG A 104 -9.52 14.67 -15.36
CA ARG A 104 -8.84 13.79 -16.35
C ARG A 104 -8.25 12.50 -15.77
N TRP A 105 -8.30 12.32 -14.45
CA TRP A 105 -7.86 11.11 -13.78
C TRP A 105 -8.82 9.93 -13.87
N ALA A 106 -10.09 10.15 -14.25
CA ALA A 106 -11.06 9.07 -14.48
C ALA A 106 -10.69 8.13 -15.64
N ASP A 107 -9.64 8.45 -16.40
CA ASP A 107 -9.13 7.64 -17.51
C ASP A 107 -7.86 6.85 -17.17
N PHE A 108 -7.31 7.03 -15.96
CA PHE A 108 -6.06 6.38 -15.55
C PHE A 108 -6.32 5.09 -14.76
N PRO A 109 -5.38 4.12 -14.83
CA PRO A 109 -5.45 2.95 -13.96
C PRO A 109 -5.39 3.40 -12.50
N VAL A 110 -6.13 2.68 -11.67
CA VAL A 110 -6.13 2.82 -10.21
C VAL A 110 -5.51 1.55 -9.64
N SER A 111 -4.41 1.70 -8.92
CA SER A 111 -3.74 0.61 -8.22
C SER A 111 -4.41 0.38 -6.87
N GLN A 112 -4.69 -0.89 -6.57
CA GLN A 112 -5.29 -1.34 -5.31
C GLN A 112 -4.24 -1.98 -4.42
N PHE A 113 -4.08 -1.46 -3.22
CA PHE A 113 -3.14 -1.94 -2.23
C PHE A 113 -3.89 -2.47 -1.01
N GLU A 114 -3.37 -3.55 -0.43
CA GLU A 114 -3.78 -3.99 0.90
C GLU A 114 -2.93 -3.26 1.94
N LEU A 115 -3.58 -2.61 2.91
CA LEU A 115 -2.93 -2.01 4.06
C LEU A 115 -3.25 -2.77 5.33
N HIS A 116 -2.26 -2.95 6.19
CA HIS A 116 -2.43 -3.32 7.58
C HIS A 116 -2.41 -2.06 8.45
N VAL A 117 -3.48 -1.79 9.20
CA VAL A 117 -3.60 -0.64 10.08
C VAL A 117 -2.86 -0.93 11.37
N GLU A 118 -1.75 -0.24 11.63
CA GLU A 118 -0.94 -0.48 12.83
C GLU A 118 -1.39 0.41 14.00
N LYS A 119 -1.76 1.66 13.73
CA LYS A 119 -2.25 2.61 14.72
C LYS A 119 -3.24 3.59 14.09
N VAL A 120 -4.30 3.92 14.81
CA VAL A 120 -5.28 4.93 14.40
C VAL A 120 -5.08 6.18 15.26
N VAL A 121 -4.95 7.34 14.62
CA VAL A 121 -4.91 8.65 15.30
C VAL A 121 -6.35 9.13 15.51
N PHE A 122 -7.16 9.12 14.45
CA PHE A 122 -8.61 9.28 14.52
C PHE A 122 -9.29 8.65 13.29
N GLY A 123 -10.62 8.54 13.37
CA GLY A 123 -11.47 7.98 12.33
C GLY A 123 -11.99 6.58 12.67
N PRO A 124 -12.87 6.00 11.82
CA PRO A 124 -13.61 4.77 12.13
C PRO A 124 -12.83 3.48 11.87
N LEU A 125 -11.52 3.54 11.72
CA LEU A 125 -10.66 2.37 11.49
C LEU A 125 -10.32 1.66 12.81
N SER A 126 -9.95 0.38 12.72
CA SER A 126 -9.55 -0.42 13.89
C SER A 126 -8.07 -0.77 13.82
N PRO A 127 -7.27 -0.54 14.88
CA PRO A 127 -5.90 -1.05 14.93
C PRO A 127 -5.85 -2.57 14.76
N GLY A 128 -4.91 -3.06 13.96
CA GLY A 128 -4.75 -4.46 13.59
C GLY A 128 -5.64 -4.93 12.43
N SER A 129 -6.53 -4.08 11.90
CA SER A 129 -7.38 -4.45 10.77
C SER A 129 -6.61 -4.37 9.44
N THR A 130 -7.18 -5.02 8.43
CA THR A 130 -6.76 -4.88 7.03
C THR A 130 -7.78 -4.04 6.29
N THR A 131 -7.33 -3.20 5.36
CA THR A 131 -8.19 -2.37 4.52
C THR A 131 -7.62 -2.25 3.10
N THR A 132 -8.45 -1.82 2.15
CA THR A 132 -8.04 -1.55 0.77
C THR A 132 -7.77 -0.07 0.60
N PHE A 133 -6.65 0.25 -0.03
CA PHE A 133 -6.26 1.59 -0.40
C PHE A 133 -6.11 1.70 -1.91
N GLU A 134 -6.72 2.72 -2.49
CA GLU A 134 -6.65 3.01 -3.92
C GLU A 134 -5.81 4.26 -4.18
N GLN A 135 -4.92 4.15 -5.15
CA GLN A 135 -4.12 5.27 -5.66
C GLN A 135 -4.22 5.32 -7.17
N VAL A 136 -4.48 6.51 -7.70
CA VAL A 136 -4.41 6.76 -9.14
C VAL A 136 -2.97 6.58 -9.61
N GLY A 137 -2.80 5.81 -10.67
CA GLY A 137 -1.50 5.37 -11.17
C GLY A 137 -1.40 3.86 -11.19
N GLY A 138 -0.44 3.34 -11.94
CA GLY A 138 -0.28 1.90 -12.18
C GLY A 138 0.31 1.61 -13.54
N VAL A 139 0.29 0.35 -13.96
CA VAL A 139 0.86 -0.06 -15.25
C VAL A 139 -0.23 -0.08 -16.31
N GLN A 140 -0.03 0.61 -17.43
CA GLN A 140 -0.92 0.56 -18.59
C GLN A 140 -0.24 -0.20 -19.73
N ASN A 141 -0.96 -1.17 -20.30
CA ASN A 141 -0.57 -1.80 -21.56
C ASN A 141 -1.07 -0.94 -22.73
N ARG A 142 -0.17 -0.50 -23.59
CA ARG A 142 -0.52 0.22 -24.82
C ARG A 142 -0.97 -0.74 -25.93
N PRO A 143 -1.69 -0.24 -26.95
CA PRO A 143 -2.12 -1.06 -28.10
C PRO A 143 -0.98 -1.71 -28.87
N ASP A 144 0.23 -1.13 -28.83
CA ASP A 144 1.45 -1.68 -29.46
C ASP A 144 2.12 -2.79 -28.63
N GLY A 145 1.52 -3.18 -27.50
CA GLY A 145 2.03 -4.21 -26.60
C GLY A 145 3.09 -3.71 -25.61
N THR A 146 3.47 -2.42 -25.65
CA THR A 146 4.41 -1.84 -24.68
C THR A 146 3.71 -1.53 -23.36
N GLN A 147 4.48 -1.54 -22.27
CA GLN A 147 4.01 -1.15 -20.94
C GLN A 147 4.53 0.23 -20.57
N VAL A 148 3.69 1.02 -19.92
CA VAL A 148 4.08 2.27 -19.29
C VAL A 148 3.55 2.34 -17.87
N ARG A 149 4.28 3.01 -16.99
CA ARG A 149 3.84 3.27 -15.64
C ARG A 149 3.30 4.70 -15.59
N LEU A 150 2.04 4.83 -15.23
CA LEU A 150 1.40 6.11 -15.01
C LEU A 150 1.54 6.45 -13.53
N VAL A 151 2.10 7.61 -13.24
CA VAL A 151 2.22 8.16 -11.88
C VAL A 151 1.62 9.56 -11.88
N LEU A 152 0.93 9.93 -10.79
CA LEU A 152 0.57 11.33 -10.62
C LEU A 152 1.86 12.14 -10.39
N GLU A 153 1.90 13.37 -10.91
CA GLU A 153 3.03 14.28 -10.78
C GLU A 153 3.44 14.38 -9.32
N LYS A 154 4.71 14.09 -9.03
CA LYS A 154 5.30 14.12 -7.68
C LYS A 154 4.70 13.10 -6.69
N ASP A 155 3.85 12.20 -7.17
CA ASP A 155 3.18 11.17 -6.37
C ASP A 155 3.76 9.79 -6.66
N GLU A 156 4.80 9.44 -5.92
CA GLU A 156 5.36 8.09 -5.99
C GLU A 156 4.29 7.07 -5.50
N LEU A 157 4.21 5.92 -6.17
CA LEU A 157 3.32 4.84 -5.72
C LEU A 157 3.77 4.35 -4.35
N VAL A 158 2.80 3.97 -3.51
CA VAL A 158 3.14 3.31 -2.24
C VAL A 158 3.78 1.95 -2.50
N GLU A 159 4.77 1.60 -1.68
CA GLU A 159 5.60 0.42 -1.88
C GLU A 159 5.23 -0.69 -0.89
N PRO A 160 5.00 -1.94 -1.33
CA PRO A 160 4.82 -3.07 -0.43
C PRO A 160 5.99 -3.23 0.54
N GLY A 161 5.67 -3.47 1.81
CA GLY A 161 6.64 -3.57 2.91
C GLY A 161 6.82 -2.25 3.66
N ASP A 162 6.56 -1.11 3.03
CA ASP A 162 6.76 0.20 3.65
C ASP A 162 5.59 0.66 4.51
N GLN A 163 5.93 1.53 5.45
CA GLN A 163 5.03 2.10 6.43
C GLN A 163 4.81 3.58 6.10
N TYR A 164 3.57 4.03 6.24
CA TYR A 164 3.20 5.41 5.99
C TYR A 164 2.22 5.92 7.05
N LEU A 165 2.26 7.22 7.28
CA LEU A 165 1.20 7.98 7.93
C LEU A 165 0.26 8.49 6.83
N PHE A 166 -0.99 8.03 6.86
CA PHE A 166 -2.02 8.35 5.87
C PHE A 166 -3.01 9.38 6.42
N PHE A 167 -3.33 10.38 5.61
CA PHE A 167 -4.49 11.26 5.76
C PHE A 167 -5.50 10.86 4.68
N ALA A 168 -6.43 9.99 5.04
CA ALA A 168 -7.28 9.28 4.09
C ALA A 168 -8.73 9.78 4.13
N LYS A 169 -9.35 9.79 2.95
CA LYS A 169 -10.80 9.77 2.75
C LYS A 169 -11.31 8.34 2.74
N ILE A 170 -12.53 8.14 3.22
CA ILE A 170 -13.21 6.85 3.23
C ILE A 170 -14.40 6.94 2.29
N ARG A 171 -14.37 6.17 1.21
CA ARG A 171 -15.52 6.05 0.30
C ARG A 171 -16.67 5.29 0.97
N GLU A 172 -17.87 5.40 0.39
CA GLU A 172 -19.06 4.68 0.88
C GLU A 172 -18.89 3.15 0.93
N ASP A 173 -18.05 2.59 0.05
CA ASP A 173 -17.70 1.17 0.01
C ASP A 173 -16.60 0.77 1.01
N GLY A 174 -16.10 1.73 1.80
CA GLY A 174 -15.05 1.55 2.81
C GLY A 174 -13.64 1.57 2.26
N VAL A 175 -13.45 1.75 0.95
CA VAL A 175 -12.11 1.89 0.34
C VAL A 175 -11.49 3.21 0.73
N LEU A 176 -10.21 3.18 1.04
CA LEU A 176 -9.42 4.35 1.40
C LEU A 176 -8.81 4.99 0.16
N GLU A 177 -8.85 6.31 0.11
CA GLU A 177 -8.15 7.11 -0.88
C GLU A 177 -7.40 8.24 -0.17
N ALA A 178 -6.27 8.66 -0.72
CA ALA A 178 -5.53 9.80 -0.20
C ALA A 178 -5.04 10.63 -1.37
N ALA A 179 -5.07 11.95 -1.20
CA ALA A 179 -4.42 12.83 -2.15
C ALA A 179 -2.90 12.54 -2.19
N PRO A 180 -2.21 12.84 -3.30
CA PRO A 180 -0.78 12.59 -3.46
C PRO A 180 0.10 12.97 -2.26
N PHE A 181 -0.07 14.19 -1.77
CA PHE A 181 0.69 14.76 -0.66
C PHE A 181 0.23 14.25 0.72
N ALA A 182 -0.96 13.65 0.81
CA ALA A 182 -1.64 13.30 2.05
C ALA A 182 -1.12 11.98 2.66
N ARG A 183 0.15 11.65 2.37
CA ARG A 183 0.84 10.43 2.79
C ARG A 183 2.30 10.75 3.04
N MET A 184 2.82 10.32 4.19
CA MET A 184 4.22 10.48 4.54
C MET A 184 4.82 9.13 4.88
N LYS A 185 5.92 8.77 4.23
CA LYS A 185 6.67 7.54 4.53
C LYS A 185 7.26 7.64 5.94
N VAL A 186 7.16 6.55 6.69
CA VAL A 186 7.74 6.41 8.04
C VAL A 186 9.01 5.59 7.90
N SER A 187 10.15 6.18 8.25
CA SER A 187 11.44 5.47 8.26
C SER A 187 11.60 4.61 9.52
N GLY A 188 12.56 3.68 9.49
CA GLY A 188 12.82 2.77 10.61
C GLY A 188 13.27 3.45 11.92
N ASP A 189 13.72 4.70 11.86
CA ASP A 189 14.04 5.55 13.02
C ASP A 189 12.85 6.42 13.47
N GLY A 190 11.66 6.21 12.90
CA GLY A 190 10.43 6.91 13.26
C GLY A 190 10.30 8.32 12.69
N ARG A 191 11.11 8.71 11.70
CA ARG A 191 10.96 10.02 11.02
C ARG A 191 9.94 9.96 9.89
N LEU A 192 9.35 11.12 9.59
CA LEU A 192 8.41 11.30 8.50
C LEU A 192 9.07 11.97 7.30
N SER A 193 8.82 11.44 6.10
CA SER A 193 9.20 12.07 4.84
C SER A 193 8.03 12.11 3.87
N ALA A 194 7.70 13.30 3.38
CA ALA A 194 6.78 13.46 2.27
C ALA A 194 7.41 13.04 0.94
N GLY A 195 6.58 12.73 -0.05
CA GLY A 195 7.03 12.61 -1.44
C GLY A 195 7.80 13.86 -1.87
N LYS A 196 8.90 13.69 -2.61
CA LYS A 196 9.89 14.76 -2.87
C LYS A 196 9.27 16.05 -3.41
N GLY A 197 8.28 15.94 -4.29
CA GLY A 197 7.66 17.11 -4.88
C GLY A 197 6.62 17.81 -4.01
N TRP A 198 6.25 17.23 -2.86
CA TRP A 198 5.26 17.77 -1.92
C TRP A 198 5.89 18.27 -0.62
N ALA A 199 7.17 17.98 -0.36
CA ALA A 199 7.86 18.32 0.88
C ALA A 199 7.90 19.82 1.22
N HIS A 200 7.64 20.70 0.25
CA HIS A 200 7.58 22.15 0.42
C HIS A 200 6.26 22.66 1.01
N LEU A 201 5.24 21.79 1.14
CA LEU A 201 3.95 22.16 1.71
C LEU A 201 4.09 22.30 3.23
N ASN A 202 3.61 23.41 3.80
CA ASN A 202 3.87 23.77 5.19
C ASN A 202 3.49 22.67 6.19
N ALA A 203 2.34 22.01 6.00
CA ALA A 203 1.89 20.92 6.86
C ALA A 203 2.90 19.76 6.86
N LEU A 204 3.39 19.38 5.67
CA LEU A 204 4.32 18.29 5.49
C LEU A 204 5.73 18.65 5.97
N GLU A 205 6.15 19.89 5.74
CA GLU A 205 7.40 20.42 6.27
C GLU A 205 7.39 20.40 7.80
N GLN A 206 6.30 20.86 8.43
CA GLN A 206 6.11 20.81 9.88
C GLN A 206 6.22 19.38 10.40
N LEU A 207 5.46 18.43 9.82
CA LEU A 207 5.45 17.03 10.25
C LEU A 207 6.81 16.35 10.06
N SER A 208 7.55 16.66 8.99
CA SER A 208 8.86 16.06 8.69
C SER A 208 9.97 16.41 9.70
N ARG A 209 9.76 17.47 10.50
CA ARG A 209 10.68 17.92 11.55
C ARG A 209 10.46 17.19 12.88
N MET A 210 9.45 16.32 12.95
CA MET A 210 9.05 15.61 14.17
C MET A 210 9.25 14.10 14.01
N SER A 211 9.25 13.37 15.13
CA SER A 211 9.04 11.92 15.08
C SER A 211 7.57 11.63 14.77
N VAL A 212 7.30 10.42 14.27
CA VAL A 212 5.94 9.97 13.96
C VAL A 212 5.04 10.02 15.20
N GLU A 213 5.54 9.70 16.39
CA GLU A 213 4.75 9.76 17.62
C GLU A 213 4.35 11.20 18.00
N ASN A 214 5.27 12.16 17.84
CA ASN A 214 4.97 13.56 18.11
C ASN A 214 3.99 14.12 17.07
N ALA A 215 4.19 13.76 15.79
CA ALA A 215 3.28 14.11 14.72
C ALA A 215 1.86 13.57 14.97
N GLU A 216 1.73 12.29 15.35
CA GLU A 216 0.44 11.69 15.72
C GLU A 216 -0.23 12.45 16.89
N GLY A 217 0.55 12.90 17.88
CA GLY A 217 0.04 13.72 18.99
C GLY A 217 -0.47 15.09 18.55
N GLU A 218 0.29 15.81 17.72
CA GLU A 218 -0.11 17.11 17.16
C GLU A 218 -1.36 16.99 16.27
N ILE A 219 -1.45 15.93 15.45
CA ILE A 219 -2.63 15.65 14.62
C ILE A 219 -3.85 15.37 15.50
N SER A 220 -3.70 14.56 16.54
CA SER A 220 -4.79 14.28 17.48
C SER A 220 -5.30 15.57 18.13
N ALA A 221 -4.40 16.46 18.54
CA ALA A 221 -4.76 17.76 19.10
C ALA A 221 -5.46 18.65 18.07
N ALA A 222 -4.99 18.67 16.81
CA ALA A 222 -5.61 19.43 15.72
C ALA A 222 -7.01 18.90 15.34
N ALA A 223 -7.27 17.60 15.51
CA ALA A 223 -8.58 17.00 15.29
C ALA A 223 -9.61 17.35 16.38
N GLY A 224 -9.18 17.94 17.51
CA GLY A 224 -10.07 18.35 18.59
C GLY A 224 -10.62 17.18 19.43
N HIS A 225 -9.87 16.09 19.52
CA HIS A 225 -10.19 14.90 20.32
C HIS A 225 -9.36 14.80 21.60
#